data_AF-A0A9P7X2Y8-F1
#
_entry.id   AF-A0A9P7X2Y8-F1
#
_cell.length_a   1.000
_cell.length_b   1.000
_cell.length_c   1.000
_cell.angle_alpha   90.00
_cell.angle_beta   90.00
_cell.angle_gamma   90.00
#
_symmetry.space_group_name_H-M   'P 1'
#
loop_
_entity.id
_entity.type
_entity.pdbx_description
1 polymer ?
#
loop_
_entity_poly.entity_id
_entity_poly.type
_entity_poly.pdbx_seq_one_letter_code
_entity_poly.pdbx_strand_id
1 'polypeptide(L)' 'MAQSQTDMPYVRLGKLGLKVSKLILGCMSYGIPKWETWVLDEVEGQLTHTN' A
#
# COMPACT_ATOMS: atom_id res chain seq x y z
N MET A 1 -9.14 -21.93 -19.84
CA MET A 1 -8.22 -21.28 -18.89
C MET A 1 -8.62 -21.75 -17.50
N ALA A 2 -7.91 -22.73 -16.95
CA ALA A 2 -8.22 -23.29 -15.63
C ALA A 2 -7.97 -22.20 -14.58
N GLN A 3 -9.00 -21.83 -13.83
CA GLN A 3 -8.87 -20.90 -12.71
C GLN A 3 -8.09 -21.62 -11.61
N SER A 4 -6.85 -21.20 -11.33
CA SER A 4 -6.15 -21.67 -10.14
C SER A 4 -6.83 -21.03 -8.92
N GLN A 5 -7.48 -21.86 -8.11
CA GLN A 5 -7.95 -21.45 -6.80
C GLN A 5 -6.70 -21.27 -5.91
N THR A 6 -6.16 -20.05 -5.84
CA THR A 6 -5.11 -19.70 -4.89
C THR A 6 -5.71 -19.63 -3.49
N ASP A 7 -5.40 -20.62 -2.65
CA ASP A 7 -5.76 -20.58 -1.24
C ASP A 7 -4.98 -19.46 -0.55
N MET A 8 -5.68 -18.59 0.17
CA MET A 8 -5.10 -17.42 0.81
C MET A 8 -4.72 -17.75 2.26
N PRO A 9 -3.42 -17.73 2.62
CA PRO A 9 -3.02 -18.05 3.98
C PRO A 9 -3.32 -16.88 4.93
N TYR A 10 -4.01 -17.18 6.03
CA TYR A 10 -4.34 -16.24 7.10
C TYR A 10 -3.68 -16.63 8.43
N VAL A 11 -3.32 -15.64 9.24
CA VAL A 11 -2.70 -15.79 10.56
C VAL A 11 -3.41 -14.93 11.60
N ARG A 12 -3.29 -15.25 12.89
CA ARG A 12 -3.81 -14.41 13.98
C ARG A 12 -2.74 -13.41 14.44
N LEU A 13 -3.09 -12.14 14.47
CA LEU A 13 -2.21 -11.06 14.91
C LEU A 13 -2.38 -10.81 16.41
N GLY A 14 -1.30 -11.06 17.16
CA GLY A 14 -1.21 -10.78 18.60
C GLY A 14 -2.20 -11.58 19.47
N LYS A 15 -2.35 -11.13 20.73
CA LYS A 15 -3.28 -11.74 21.71
C LYS A 15 -4.75 -11.37 21.46
N LEU A 16 -5.00 -10.33 20.66
CA LEU A 16 -6.34 -9.90 20.26
C LEU A 16 -6.96 -10.82 19.21
N GLY A 17 -6.14 -11.69 18.57
CA GLY A 17 -6.64 -12.77 17.73
C GLY A 17 -7.18 -12.34 16.37
N LEU A 18 -6.90 -11.11 15.93
CA LEU A 18 -7.36 -10.60 14.64
C LEU A 18 -6.83 -11.46 13.49
N LYS A 19 -7.72 -12.02 12.67
CA LYS A 19 -7.35 -12.84 11.51
C LYS A 19 -6.93 -11.92 10.36
N VAL A 20 -5.68 -12.00 9.94
CA VAL A 20 -5.09 -11.19 8.86
C VAL A 20 -4.45 -12.09 7.81
N SER A 21 -4.42 -11.64 6.55
CA SER A 21 -3.70 -12.34 5.48
C SER A 21 -2.19 -12.18 5.66
N LYS A 22 -1.40 -13.16 5.18
CA LYS A 22 0.08 -13.04 5.20
C LYS A 22 0.60 -11.96 4.25
N LEU A 23 -0.16 -11.64 3.20
CA LEU A 23 0.13 -10.54 2.29
C LEU A 23 -0.68 -9.32 2.74
N ILE A 24 -0.01 -8.18 2.88
CA ILE A 24 -0.60 -6.91 3.32
C ILE A 24 -0.31 -5.87 2.23
N LEU A 25 -1.35 -5.20 1.73
CA LEU A 25 -1.21 -4.09 0.81
C LEU A 25 -1.08 -2.78 1.61
N GLY A 26 0.05 -2.10 1.44
CA GLY A 26 0.22 -0.75 1.97
C GLY A 26 -0.54 0.27 1.12
N CYS A 27 -1.43 1.04 1.75
CA CYS A 27 -2.19 2.10 1.06
C CYS A 27 -1.59 3.50 1.20
N MET A 28 -0.37 3.65 1.74
CA MET A 28 0.24 4.96 1.99
C MET A 28 0.44 5.80 0.71
N SER A 29 0.61 5.15 -0.45
CA SER A 29 0.72 5.81 -1.75
C SER A 29 -0.63 5.99 -2.45
N TYR A 30 -1.68 5.36 -1.95
CA TYR A 30 -3.03 5.45 -2.50
C TYR A 30 -3.79 6.51 -1.72
N GLY A 31 -3.66 7.77 -2.15
CA GLY A 31 -4.27 8.89 -1.46
C GLY A 31 -3.99 10.22 -2.15
N ILE A 32 -4.54 11.28 -1.57
CA ILE A 32 -4.20 12.64 -1.98
C ILE A 32 -2.80 12.93 -1.45
N PRO A 33 -1.83 13.36 -2.29
CA PRO A 33 -0.46 13.63 -1.85
C PRO A 33 -0.38 14.59 -0.66
N LYS A 34 -1.35 15.49 -0.49
CA LYS A 34 -1.45 16.47 0.61
C LYS A 34 -1.74 15.89 2.01
N TRP A 35 -1.60 14.59 2.22
CA TRP A 35 -1.82 14.00 3.55
C TRP A 35 -0.79 14.48 4.58
N GLU A 36 0.40 14.91 4.15
CA GLU A 36 1.43 15.54 4.99
C GLU A 36 2.17 16.67 4.24
N THR A 37 2.72 17.63 4.99
CA THR A 37 3.30 18.88 4.43
C THR A 37 4.56 18.65 3.60
N TRP A 38 5.28 17.55 3.81
CA TRP A 38 6.53 17.22 3.12
C TRP A 38 6.34 16.39 1.85
N VAL A 39 5.10 16.06 1.49
CA VAL A 39 4.82 15.28 0.29
C VAL A 39 4.72 16.25 -0.88
N LEU A 40 5.77 16.29 -1.72
CA LEU A 40 5.74 17.09 -2.95
C LEU A 40 4.68 16.53 -3.91
N ASP A 41 3.92 17.44 -4.50
CA ASP A 41 3.01 17.09 -5.59
C ASP A 41 3.83 16.64 -6.82
N GLU A 42 3.28 15.73 -7.62
CA GLU A 42 3.98 15.13 -8.77
C GLU A 42 4.53 16.18 -9.74
N VAL A 43 3.84 17.32 -9.86
CA VAL A 43 4.24 18.45 -10.72
C VAL A 43 5.54 19.11 -10.22
N GLU A 44 5.72 19.27 -8.91
CA GLU A 44 6.93 19.88 -8.36
C GLU A 44 8.14 18.95 -8.46
N GLY A 45 7.94 17.64 -8.27
CA GLY A 45 9.00 16.64 -8.47
C GLY A 45 9.51 16.62 -9.92
N GLN A 46 8.62 16.70 -10.91
CA GLN A 46 8.98 16.71 -12.33
C GLN A 46 9.81 17.94 -12.74
N LEU A 47 9.55 19.11 -12.14
CA LEU A 47 10.28 20.34 -12.46
C LEU A 47 11.73 20.34 -11.93
N THR A 48 12.02 19.57 -10.87
CA THR A 48 13.38 19.49 -10.29
C THR A 48 14.37 18.63 -11.07
N HIS A 49 13.93 17.84 -12.07
CA HIS A 49 14.81 16.96 -12.85
C HIS A 49 15.24 17.54 -14.21
N THR A 50 14.91 18.81 -14.49
CA THR A 50 15.25 19.47 -15.76
C THR A 50 16.22 20.64 -15.54
N ASN A 51 17.46 20.33 -15.16
CA ASN A 51 18.62 21.20 -15.36
C ASN A 51 19.90 20.36 -15.41
#